data_AF-A0A965PKF5-F1
#
_entry.id   AF-A0A965PKF5-F1
#
_cell.length_a   1.000
_cell.length_b   1.000
_cell.length_c   1.000
_cell.angle_alpha   90.00
_cell.angle_beta   90.00
_cell.angle_gamma   90.00
#
_symmetry.space_group_name_H-M   'P 1'
#
loop_
_entity.id
_entity.type
_entity.pdbx_description
1 polymer ?
#
loop_
_entity_poly.entity_id
_entity_poly.type
_entity_poly.pdbx_seq_one_letter_code
_entity_poly.pdbx_strand_id
1 'polypeptide(L)'
;MPHRVPTYRPPWIPKRVDDARPNSTRRGYGSAAWQRVRLAVIARDGSLCRACGKLIHQAGDAHIDHVDRKRTDEAAEATPLAGLQLLCRTCHSQKTRSEGG
;
A
#
# COMPACT_ATOMS: atom_id res chain seq x y z
N MET A 1 -8.68 -18.31 -24.27
CA MET A 1 -7.70 -19.06 -23.44
C MET A 1 -7.67 -18.43 -22.06
N PRO A 2 -7.83 -19.17 -20.94
CA PRO A 2 -7.69 -18.56 -19.62
C PRO A 2 -6.22 -18.15 -19.42
N HIS A 3 -6.00 -16.86 -19.18
CA HIS A 3 -4.66 -16.26 -19.09
C HIS A 3 -3.86 -16.69 -17.83
N ARG A 4 -4.43 -17.50 -16.95
CA ARG A 4 -3.77 -18.03 -15.75
C ARG A 4 -4.36 -19.38 -15.38
N VAL A 5 -3.54 -20.43 -15.43
CA VAL A 5 -3.87 -21.74 -14.86
C VAL A 5 -4.02 -21.59 -13.33
N PRO A 6 -5.12 -22.05 -12.72
CA PRO A 6 -5.25 -22.07 -11.27
C PRO A 6 -4.15 -22.95 -10.65
N THR A 7 -3.31 -22.37 -9.81
CA THR A 7 -2.34 -23.14 -9.03
C THR A 7 -3.05 -23.78 -7.84
N TYR A 8 -3.41 -25.06 -7.96
CA TYR A 8 -3.89 -25.83 -6.82
C TYR A 8 -2.76 -25.96 -5.80
N ARG A 9 -2.99 -25.43 -4.59
CA ARG A 9 -2.07 -25.56 -3.46
C ARG A 9 -2.69 -26.50 -2.43
N PRO A 10 -2.13 -27.70 -2.25
CA PRO A 10 -2.66 -28.65 -1.29
C PRO A 10 -2.69 -28.11 0.14
N PRO A 11 -3.74 -28.41 0.93
CA PRO A 11 -3.93 -27.87 2.28
C PRO A 11 -2.86 -28.33 3.28
N TRP A 12 -2.13 -29.41 2.99
CA TRP A 12 -1.04 -29.93 3.83
C TRP A 12 0.31 -29.23 3.60
N ILE A 13 0.44 -28.33 2.61
CA ILE A 13 1.67 -27.57 2.40
C ILE A 13 1.66 -26.35 3.32
N PRO A 14 2.58 -26.24 4.30
CA PRO A 14 2.62 -25.10 5.21
C PRO A 14 2.83 -23.80 4.43
N LYS A 15 2.16 -22.73 4.87
CA LYS A 15 2.48 -21.38 4.39
C LYS A 15 3.85 -20.99 4.94
N ARG A 16 4.76 -20.55 4.05
CA ARG A 16 5.89 -19.75 4.50
C ARG A 16 5.30 -18.49 5.13
N VAL A 17 5.41 -18.40 6.44
CA VAL A 17 5.19 -17.18 7.20
C VAL A 17 6.57 -16.58 7.38
N ASP A 18 6.80 -15.44 6.75
CA ASP A 18 8.05 -14.70 6.96
C ASP A 18 7.96 -14.03 8.34
N ASP A 19 8.42 -14.72 9.38
CA ASP A 19 8.39 -14.22 10.77
C ASP A 19 9.17 -12.89 10.95
N ALA A 20 10.08 -12.60 10.01
CA ALA A 20 10.83 -11.34 9.95
C ALA A 20 9.97 -10.13 9.52
N ARG A 21 8.80 -10.34 8.91
CA ARG A 21 7.90 -9.27 8.45
C ARG A 21 6.89 -8.94 9.56
N PRO A 22 7.07 -7.82 10.32
CA PRO A 22 6.08 -7.43 11.32
C PRO A 22 4.69 -7.24 10.69
N ASN A 23 3.65 -7.59 11.45
CA ASN A 23 2.26 -7.43 11.01
C ASN A 23 1.91 -5.94 10.72
N SER A 24 0.84 -5.70 9.95
CA SER A 24 0.45 -4.35 9.51
C SER A 24 0.25 -3.36 10.67
N THR A 25 -0.29 -3.85 11.79
CA THR A 25 -0.43 -3.10 13.05
C THR A 25 0.92 -2.69 13.65
N ARG A 26 1.89 -3.61 13.75
CA ARG A 26 3.26 -3.34 14.25
C ARG A 26 4.06 -2.44 13.30
N ARG A 27 3.67 -2.36 12.03
CA ARG A 27 4.23 -1.43 11.03
C ARG A 27 3.60 -0.03 11.09
N GLY A 28 2.60 0.20 11.96
CA GLY A 28 1.92 1.49 12.13
C GLY A 28 0.72 1.72 11.20
N TYR A 29 0.37 0.77 10.32
CA TYR A 29 -0.77 0.93 9.40
C TYR A 29 -2.15 0.65 10.03
N GLY A 30 -2.19 0.10 11.24
CA GLY A 30 -3.41 -0.06 12.04
C GLY A 30 -3.69 1.13 12.98
N SER A 31 -2.82 2.14 12.93
CA SER A 31 -2.90 3.46 13.55
C SER A 31 -4.28 4.14 13.55
N ALA A 32 -4.84 4.55 14.68
CA ALA A 32 -5.85 5.62 14.66
C ALA A 32 -5.23 6.92 14.10
N ALA A 33 -3.94 7.17 14.36
CA ALA A 33 -3.19 8.26 13.75
C ALA A 33 -3.00 8.04 12.23
N TRP A 34 -2.67 6.82 11.79
CA TRP A 34 -2.59 6.47 10.37
C TRP A 34 -3.91 6.67 9.63
N GLN A 35 -5.05 6.33 10.25
CA GLN A 35 -6.37 6.59 9.66
C GLN A 35 -6.59 8.09 9.44
N ARG A 36 -6.18 8.95 10.38
CA ARG A 36 -6.24 10.42 10.22
C ARG A 36 -5.34 10.91 9.10
N VAL A 37 -4.08 10.45 9.07
CA VAL A 37 -3.14 10.75 7.98
C VAL A 37 -3.72 10.31 6.64
N ARG A 38 -4.35 9.13 6.60
CA ARG A 38 -4.98 8.60 5.39
C ARG A 38 -6.08 9.52 4.85
N LEU A 39 -6.98 9.97 5.72
CA LEU A 39 -8.03 10.90 5.33
C LEU A 39 -7.45 12.26 4.90
N ALA A 40 -6.42 12.76 5.59
CA ALA A 40 -5.77 14.01 5.22
C ALA A 40 -5.10 13.96 3.83
N VAL A 41 -4.43 12.86 3.49
CA VAL A 41 -3.83 12.66 2.16
C VAL A 41 -4.90 12.59 1.07
N ILE A 42 -5.99 11.83 1.31
CA ILE A 42 -7.10 11.73 0.35
C ILE A 42 -7.76 13.09 0.12
N ALA A 43 -8.01 13.84 1.19
CA ALA A 43 -8.59 15.18 1.11
C ALA A 43 -7.68 16.16 0.37
N ARG A 44 -6.36 16.15 0.65
CA ARG A 44 -5.36 16.98 -0.03
C ARG A 44 -5.31 16.69 -1.53
N ASP A 45 -5.26 15.42 -1.90
CA ASP A 45 -5.10 15.00 -3.29
C ASP A 45 -6.44 14.97 -4.06
N GLY A 46 -7.56 15.31 -3.40
CA GLY A 46 -8.89 15.36 -4.03
C GLY A 46 -9.34 14.01 -4.59
N SER A 47 -8.90 12.90 -3.98
CA SER A 47 -9.10 11.54 -4.49
C SER A 47 -8.51 11.29 -5.90
N LEU A 48 -7.56 12.11 -6.35
CA LEU A 48 -6.86 11.91 -7.62
C LEU A 48 -5.54 11.15 -7.40
N CYS A 49 -5.29 10.17 -8.25
CA CYS A 49 -3.99 9.49 -8.28
C CYS A 49 -2.89 10.47 -8.68
N ARG A 50 -1.84 10.63 -7.87
CA ARG A 50 -0.73 11.56 -8.17
C ARG A 50 0.14 11.12 -9.34
N ALA A 51 0.14 9.82 -9.68
CA ALA A 51 0.92 9.30 -10.81
C ALA A 51 0.20 9.41 -12.16
N CYS A 52 -1.13 9.23 -12.20
CA CYS A 52 -1.88 9.17 -13.47
C CYS A 52 -3.06 10.14 -13.57
N GLY A 53 -3.35 10.93 -12.53
CA GLY A 53 -4.46 11.88 -12.49
C GLY A 53 -5.85 11.24 -12.43
N LYS A 54 -5.97 9.91 -12.35
CA LYS A 54 -7.27 9.22 -12.32
C LYS A 54 -8.01 9.49 -11.01
N LEU A 55 -9.31 9.81 -11.11
CA LEU A 55 -10.20 9.89 -9.95
C LEU A 55 -10.50 8.50 -9.38
N ILE A 56 -10.17 8.35 -8.10
CA ILE A 56 -10.42 7.14 -7.31
C ILE A 56 -11.76 7.32 -6.60
N HIS A 57 -12.75 6.55 -7.03
CA HIS A 57 -14.13 6.63 -6.52
C HIS A 57 -14.53 5.38 -5.73
N GLN A 58 -13.80 4.27 -5.88
CA GLN A 58 -14.09 3.01 -5.20
C GLN A 58 -13.36 2.93 -3.85
N ALA A 59 -14.08 2.50 -2.83
CA ALA A 59 -13.50 2.19 -1.53
C ALA A 59 -12.50 1.03 -1.69
N GLY A 60 -11.26 1.24 -1.26
CA GLY A 60 -10.17 0.25 -1.35
C GLY A 60 -9.23 0.40 -2.54
N ASP A 61 -9.59 1.19 -3.57
CA ASP A 61 -8.68 1.47 -4.70
C ASP A 61 -7.67 2.59 -4.39
N ALA A 62 -7.89 3.33 -3.30
CA ALA A 62 -7.02 4.37 -2.78
C ALA A 62 -5.89 3.77 -1.93
N HIS A 63 -4.68 3.76 -2.47
CA HIS A 63 -3.47 3.34 -1.78
C HIS A 63 -2.62 4.55 -1.45
N ILE A 64 -2.12 4.61 -0.22
CA ILE A 64 -1.18 5.65 0.19
C ILE A 64 0.18 5.00 0.23
N ASP A 65 1.09 5.56 -0.56
CA ASP A 65 2.45 5.08 -0.66
C ASP A 65 3.44 6.20 -0.29
N HIS A 66 4.65 5.82 0.09
CA HIS A 66 5.72 6.76 0.37
C HIS A 66 6.30 7.25 -0.98
N VAL A 67 6.57 8.56 -1.07
CA VAL A 67 7.22 9.18 -2.24
C VAL A 67 8.67 8.69 -2.35
N ASP A 68 9.41 8.80 -1.26
CA ASP A 68 10.77 8.28 -1.14
C ASP A 68 10.78 6.90 -0.48
N ARG A 69 11.77 6.06 -0.84
CA ARG A 69 11.94 4.74 -0.26
C ARG A 69 12.16 4.87 1.25
N LYS A 70 11.22 4.32 2.02
CA LYS A 70 11.27 4.33 3.48
C LYS A 70 12.48 3.55 3.99
N ARG A 71 13.19 4.07 4.99
CA ARG A 71 14.11 3.27 5.80
C ARG A 71 13.26 2.35 6.70
N THR A 72 13.67 1.08 6.84
CA THR A 72 12.87 -0.03 7.39
C THR A 72 12.37 0.18 8.82
N ASP A 73 12.91 1.16 9.54
CA ASP A 73 12.81 1.43 10.96
C ASP A 73 11.82 2.53 11.36
N GLU A 74 11.32 3.35 10.44
CA GLU A 74 10.39 4.43 10.79
C GLU A 74 8.93 3.94 10.86
N ALA A 75 8.12 4.49 11.76
CA ALA A 75 6.67 4.23 11.80
C ALA A 75 5.98 4.96 10.62
N ALA A 76 4.98 4.35 9.97
CA ALA A 76 4.28 4.98 8.84
C ALA A 76 3.62 6.34 9.19
N GLU A 77 3.30 6.53 10.46
CA GLU A 77 2.67 7.74 11.00
C GLU A 77 3.67 8.88 11.25
N ALA A 78 4.96 8.56 11.33
CA ALA A 78 6.02 9.55 11.51
C ALA A 78 6.37 10.24 10.18
N THR A 79 5.94 9.68 9.04
CA THR A 79 6.14 10.28 7.72
C THR A 79 5.27 11.53 7.59
N PRO A 80 5.84 12.72 7.29
CA PRO A 80 5.06 13.92 7.04
C PRO A 80 4.15 13.73 5.82
N LEU A 81 3.03 14.45 5.78
CA LEU A 81 2.05 14.38 4.67
C LEU A 81 2.71 14.57 3.29
N ALA A 82 3.73 15.43 3.19
CA ALA A 82 4.48 15.67 1.95
C ALA A 82 5.24 14.44 1.44
N GLY A 83 5.65 13.53 2.33
CA GLY A 83 6.32 12.28 1.99
C GLY A 83 5.36 11.17 1.55
N LEU A 84 4.05 11.43 1.54
CA LEU A 84 3.01 10.47 1.17
C LEU A 84 2.29 10.91 -0.10
N GLN A 85 1.96 9.94 -0.95
CA GLN A 85 1.22 10.14 -2.19
C GLN A 85 0.03 9.19 -2.30
N LEU A 86 -1.09 9.71 -2.82
CA LEU A 86 -2.24 8.90 -3.19
C LEU A 86 -2.03 8.25 -4.57
N LEU A 87 -2.08 6.93 -4.62
CA LEU A 87 -1.98 6.14 -5.84
C LEU A 87 -3.22 5.26 -6.01
N CYS A 88 -3.64 5.08 -7.26
CA CYS A 88 -4.63 4.07 -7.60
C CYS A 88 -4.00 2.67 -7.58
N ARG A 89 -4.81 1.63 -7.43
CA ARG A 89 -4.38 0.23 -7.37
C ARG A 89 -3.38 -0.17 -8.47
N THR A 90 -3.58 0.30 -9.70
CA THR A 90 -2.71 -0.02 -10.83
C THR A 90 -1.34 0.65 -10.70
N CYS A 91 -1.30 1.94 -10.38
CA CYS A 91 -0.05 2.68 -10.21
C CYS A 91 0.73 2.21 -8.98
N HIS A 92 0.01 1.92 -7.88
CA HIS A 92 0.60 1.32 -6.69
C HIS A 92 1.24 -0.03 -7.01
N SER A 93 0.52 -0.93 -7.69
CA SER A 93 1.07 -2.24 -8.06
C SER A 93 2.28 -2.12 -9.00
N GLN A 94 2.32 -1.13 -9.89
CA GLN A 94 3.48 -0.88 -10.75
C GLN A 94 4.68 -0.43 -9.91
N LYS A 95 4.50 0.53 -9.00
CA LYS A 95 5.54 1.02 -8.11
C LYS A 95 6.13 -0.10 -7.25
N THR A 96 5.30 -0.92 -6.62
CA THR A 96 5.78 -2.08 -5.84
C THR A 96 6.61 -3.06 -6.67
N ARG A 97 6.26 -3.26 -7.95
CA ARG A 97 7.03 -4.14 -8.86
C ARG A 97 8.37 -3.53 -9.24
N SER A 98 8.40 -2.22 -9.47
CA SER A 98 9.61 -1.48 -9.82
C SER A 98 10.57 -1.32 -8.64
N GLU A 99 10.05 -1.21 -7.42
CA GLU A 99 10.85 -1.04 -6.21
C GLU A 99 11.50 -2.34 -5.69
N GLY A 100 11.13 -3.49 -6.27
CA GLY A 100 11.62 -4.80 -5.87
C GLY A 100 10.92 -5.26 -4.59
N GLY A 101 10.10 -6.30 -4.72
CA GLY A 101 9.34 -6.87 -3.61
C GLY A 101 10.19 -7.36 -2.44
#